data_AF-A0A3D3H2N3-F1
#
_entry.id   AF-A0A3D3H2N3-F1
#
_cell.length_a   1.000
_cell.length_b   1.000
_cell.length_c   1.000
_cell.angle_alpha   90.00
_cell.angle_beta   90.00
_cell.angle_gamma   90.00
#
_symmetry.space_group_name_H-M   'P 1'
#
loop_
_entity.id
_entity.type
_entity.pdbx_description
1 polymer ?
#
loop_
_entity_poly.entity_id
_entity_poly.type
_entity_poly.pdbx_seq_one_letter_code
_entity_poly.pdbx_strand_id
1 'polypeptide(L)'
;MTKAVKEHLVKSLALGQFVSGQLLGEQLGISRTAIAKHIKALTEIGLDIYSVTGKGYKLAQPLYVLEKDKIISFLVNELSKQTEKQSDLPLVEVHSLIDSTNDYLMRRLPNQVLPGQVCLA
;
A
#
# COMPACT_ATOMS: atom_id res chain seq x y z
N MET A 1 10.80 9.69 0.94
CA MET A 1 10.96 9.49 2.41
C MET A 1 9.60 9.30 3.09
N THR A 2 8.74 10.31 3.15
CA THR A 2 7.47 10.29 3.91
C THR A 2 6.45 9.25 3.42
N LYS A 3 6.36 9.02 2.10
CA LYS A 3 5.44 8.03 1.50
C LYS A 3 5.80 6.61 1.91
N ALA A 4 7.07 6.22 1.76
CA ALA A 4 7.57 4.89 2.12
C ALA A 4 7.35 4.56 3.61
N VAL A 5 7.50 5.54 4.50
CA VAL A 5 7.22 5.37 5.94
C VAL A 5 5.75 5.07 6.18
N LYS A 6 4.83 5.83 5.58
CA LYS A 6 3.38 5.60 5.70
C LYS A 6 2.99 4.23 5.15
N GLU A 7 3.52 3.84 3.99
CA GLU A 7 3.24 2.52 3.39
C GLU A 7 3.71 1.38 4.30
N HIS A 8 4.90 1.49 4.89
CA HIS A 8 5.39 0.51 5.84
C HIS A 8 4.51 0.42 7.08
N LEU A 9 4.07 1.57 7.64
CA LEU A 9 3.18 1.59 8.80
C LEU A 9 1.83 0.91 8.50
N VAL A 10 1.23 1.18 7.34
CA VAL A 10 -0.03 0.54 6.94
C VAL A 10 0.16 -0.97 6.81
N LYS A 11 1.23 -1.43 6.16
CA LYS A 11 1.54 -2.87 6.04
C LYS A 11 1.76 -3.55 7.39
N SER A 12 2.51 -2.92 8.29
CA SER A 12 2.80 -3.47 9.62
C SER A 12 1.55 -3.56 10.50
N LEU A 13 0.60 -2.62 10.35
CA LEU A 13 -0.64 -2.60 11.11
C LEU A 13 -1.76 -3.45 10.49
N ALA A 14 -1.66 -3.80 9.19
CA ALA A 14 -2.72 -4.44 8.41
C ALA A 14 -3.28 -5.72 9.03
N LEU A 15 -2.44 -6.47 9.77
CA LEU A 15 -2.83 -7.70 10.47
C LEU A 15 -3.80 -7.47 11.65
N GLY A 16 -4.05 -6.22 12.05
CA GLY A 16 -4.98 -5.91 13.16
C GLY A 16 -4.44 -6.28 14.55
N GLN A 17 -3.14 -6.44 14.68
CA GLN A 17 -2.45 -6.70 15.96
C GLN A 17 -1.82 -5.41 16.51
N PHE A 18 -1.55 -5.39 17.83
CA PHE A 18 -0.81 -4.28 18.42
C PHE A 18 0.66 -4.36 18.04
N VAL A 19 1.18 -3.27 17.49
CA VAL A 19 2.60 -3.11 17.17
C VAL A 19 3.17 -1.94 17.97
N SER A 20 4.28 -2.21 18.67
CA SER A 20 4.94 -1.19 19.50
C SER A 20 5.44 -0.02 18.63
N GLY A 21 5.18 1.21 19.08
CA GLY A 21 5.71 2.41 18.42
C GLY A 21 7.24 2.52 18.49
N GLN A 22 7.88 1.85 19.45
CA GLN A 22 9.34 1.75 19.52
C GLN A 22 9.85 0.81 18.42
N LEU A 23 9.25 -0.38 18.29
CA LEU A 23 9.60 -1.36 17.25
C LEU A 23 9.47 -0.75 15.84
N LEU A 24 8.35 -0.05 15.57
CA LEU A 24 8.15 0.64 14.29
C LEU A 24 9.20 1.73 14.05
N GLY A 25 9.63 2.43 15.09
CA GLY A 25 10.68 3.43 15.01
C GLY A 25 12.04 2.81 14.68
N GLU A 26 12.40 1.72 15.34
CA GLU A 26 13.63 0.95 15.10
C GLU A 26 13.68 0.37 13.68
N GLN A 27 12.58 -0.24 13.21
CA GLN A 27 12.47 -0.79 11.85
C GLN A 27 12.64 0.27 10.76
N LEU A 28 12.20 1.51 11.03
CA LEU A 28 12.23 2.61 10.07
C LEU A 28 13.41 3.57 10.28
N GLY A 29 14.22 3.37 11.33
CA GLY A 29 15.33 4.27 11.69
C GLY A 29 14.86 5.67 12.09
N ILE A 30 13.66 5.81 12.65
CA ILE A 30 13.08 7.10 13.05
C ILE A 30 12.60 7.10 14.51
N SER A 31 12.49 8.29 15.10
CA SER A 31 12.08 8.42 16.50
C SER A 31 10.63 8.00 16.72
N ARG A 32 10.31 7.55 17.95
CA ARG A 32 8.93 7.25 18.38
C ARG A 32 7.98 8.43 18.16
N THR A 33 8.45 9.67 18.35
CA THR A 33 7.68 10.89 18.11
C THR A 33 7.35 11.06 16.63
N ALA A 34 8.29 10.73 15.72
CA ALA A 34 8.04 10.74 14.29
C ALA A 34 6.99 9.70 13.88
N ILE A 35 7.04 8.49 14.47
CA ILE A 35 6.00 7.47 14.29
C ILE A 35 4.63 8.00 14.71
N ALA A 36 4.51 8.60 15.89
CA ALA A 36 3.25 9.16 16.37
C ALA A 36 2.67 10.21 15.40
N LYS A 37 3.52 11.07 14.83
CA LYS A 37 3.11 12.04 13.81
C LYS A 37 2.59 11.36 12.53
N HIS A 38 3.25 10.30 12.07
CA HIS A 38 2.80 9.55 10.90
C HIS A 38 1.50 8.79 11.15
N ILE A 39 1.34 8.17 12.32
CA ILE A 39 0.10 7.50 12.74
C ILE A 39 -1.06 8.51 12.76
N LYS A 40 -0.86 9.68 13.36
CA LYS A 40 -1.88 10.73 13.37
C LYS A 40 -2.31 11.13 11.95
N ALA A 41 -1.35 11.31 11.05
CA ALA A 41 -1.64 11.61 9.65
C ALA A 41 -2.35 10.45 8.92
N LEU A 42 -2.17 9.19 9.34
CA LEU A 42 -2.93 8.05 8.83
C LEU A 42 -4.37 8.05 9.37
N THR A 43 -4.58 8.43 10.62
CA THR A 43 -5.93 8.59 11.18
C THR A 43 -6.69 9.71 10.49
N GLU A 44 -6.03 10.82 10.15
CA GLU A 44 -6.62 11.95 9.43
C GLU A 44 -7.09 11.59 8.01
N ILE A 45 -6.53 10.57 7.37
CA ILE A 45 -6.99 10.08 6.06
C ILE A 45 -8.09 9.01 6.17
N GLY A 46 -8.59 8.74 7.38
CA GLY A 46 -9.74 7.85 7.62
C GLY A 46 -9.39 6.45 8.12
N LEU A 47 -8.12 6.15 8.46
CA LEU A 47 -7.76 4.87 9.09
C LEU A 47 -8.08 4.91 10.58
N ASP A 48 -8.96 4.01 11.03
CA ASP A 48 -9.26 3.86 12.45
C ASP A 48 -8.14 3.10 13.18
N ILE A 49 -7.28 3.85 13.86
CA ILE A 49 -6.08 3.33 14.55
C ILE A 49 -6.22 3.58 16.06
N TYR A 50 -6.28 2.51 16.83
CA TYR A 50 -6.16 2.54 18.28
C TYR A 50 -4.72 2.75 18.71
N SER A 51 -4.52 3.69 19.64
CA SER A 51 -3.24 3.90 20.33
C SER A 51 -3.42 3.60 21.82
N VAL A 52 -2.66 2.65 22.34
CA VAL A 52 -2.71 2.25 23.75
C VAL A 52 -1.32 2.39 24.37
N THR A 53 -1.23 3.19 25.43
CA THR A 53 0.00 3.37 26.20
C THR A 53 0.53 2.02 26.68
N GLY A 54 1.81 1.74 26.40
CA GLY A 54 2.46 0.48 26.75
C GLY A 54 2.23 -0.69 25.79
N LYS A 55 1.24 -0.62 24.87
CA LYS A 55 1.01 -1.67 23.85
C LYS A 55 1.39 -1.24 22.44
N GLY A 56 1.18 0.04 22.10
CA GLY A 56 1.48 0.59 20.77
C GLY A 56 0.22 0.87 19.96
N TYR A 57 0.26 0.59 18.66
CA TYR A 57 -0.77 0.95 17.69
C TYR A 57 -1.42 -0.28 17.07
N LYS A 58 -2.71 -0.21 16.77
CA LYS A 58 -3.48 -1.28 16.14
C LYS A 58 -4.58 -0.69 15.26
N LEU A 59 -4.82 -1.25 14.08
CA LEU A 59 -6.03 -0.94 13.31
C LEU A 59 -7.28 -1.55 13.95
N ALA A 60 -8.39 -0.80 13.91
CA ALA A 60 -9.65 -1.26 14.46
C ALA A 60 -10.18 -2.50 13.75
N GLN A 61 -10.01 -2.56 12.43
CA GLN A 61 -10.29 -3.73 11.61
C GLN A 61 -9.04 -4.11 10.80
N PRO A 62 -8.78 -5.40 10.58
CA PRO A 62 -7.74 -5.83 9.66
C PRO A 62 -7.97 -5.25 8.27
N LEU A 63 -6.89 -4.91 7.58
CA LEU A 63 -6.93 -4.43 6.19
C LEU A 63 -6.47 -5.55 5.26
N TYR A 64 -7.25 -5.79 4.22
CA TYR A 64 -6.81 -6.58 3.08
C TYR A 64 -6.03 -5.68 2.13
N VAL A 65 -4.71 -5.69 2.28
CA VAL A 65 -3.83 -4.89 1.44
C VAL A 65 -3.78 -5.48 0.04
N LEU A 66 -3.84 -4.62 -0.98
CA LEU A 66 -3.64 -5.04 -2.36
C LEU A 66 -2.20 -5.53 -2.55
N GLU A 67 -2.06 -6.79 -2.97
CA GLU A 67 -0.77 -7.42 -3.23
C GLU A 67 -0.56 -7.57 -4.73
N LYS A 68 0.42 -6.82 -5.27
CA LYS A 68 0.76 -6.82 -6.69
C LYS A 68 0.99 -8.22 -7.24
N ASP A 69 1.80 -9.02 -6.54
CA ASP A 69 2.19 -10.35 -7.01
C ASP A 69 0.99 -11.32 -7.05
N LYS A 70 0.08 -11.23 -6.09
CA LYS A 70 -1.17 -12.00 -6.10
C LYS A 70 -2.05 -11.60 -7.28
N ILE A 71 -2.24 -10.30 -7.50
CA ILE A 71 -3.06 -9.78 -8.61
C ILE A 71 -2.50 -10.26 -9.95
N ILE A 72 -1.19 -10.15 -10.16
CA ILE A 72 -0.52 -10.61 -11.39
C ILE A 72 -0.66 -12.13 -11.54
N SER A 73 -0.44 -12.89 -10.46
CA SER A 73 -0.61 -14.35 -10.47
C SER A 73 -2.02 -14.77 -10.89
N PHE A 74 -3.05 -14.13 -10.34
CA PHE A 74 -4.44 -14.39 -10.72
C PHE A 74 -4.69 -14.00 -12.18
N LEU A 75 -4.20 -12.85 -12.63
CA LEU A 75 -4.36 -12.39 -14.01
C LEU A 75 -3.74 -13.37 -15.02
N VAL A 76 -2.52 -13.84 -14.75
CA VAL A 76 -1.82 -14.83 -15.58
C VAL A 76 -2.62 -16.13 -15.66
N ASN A 77 -3.12 -16.62 -14.52
CA ASN A 77 -3.89 -17.87 -14.46
C ASN A 77 -5.19 -17.79 -15.26
N GLU A 78 -5.87 -16.65 -15.25
CA GLU A 78 -7.12 -16.46 -16.00
C GLU A 78 -6.87 -16.26 -17.50
N LEU A 79 -5.85 -15.50 -17.89
CA LEU A 79 -5.47 -15.29 -19.29
C LEU A 79 -5.01 -16.59 -19.97
N SER A 80 -4.30 -17.44 -19.23
CA SER A 80 -3.84 -18.77 -19.71
C SER A 80 -5.00 -19.70 -20.04
N LYS A 81 -6.19 -19.52 -19.45
CA LYS A 81 -7.39 -20.32 -19.73
C LYS A 81 -8.15 -19.84 -20.96
N GLN A 82 -7.95 -18.59 -21.38
CA GLN A 82 -8.78 -17.93 -22.39
C GLN A 82 -8.09 -17.79 -23.76
N THR A 83 -6.79 -18.02 -23.90
CA THR A 83 -6.10 -17.75 -25.17
C THR A 83 -4.86 -18.62 -25.43
N GLU A 84 -4.80 -19.26 -26.61
CA GLU A 84 -3.60 -19.92 -27.16
C GLU A 84 -2.52 -18.92 -27.63
N LYS A 85 -2.86 -17.63 -27.71
CA LYS A 85 -1.94 -16.56 -28.10
C LYS A 85 -1.40 -15.89 -26.85
N GLN A 86 -0.08 -15.95 -26.73
CA GLN A 86 0.74 -15.26 -25.73
C GLN A 86 0.50 -13.74 -25.81
N SER A 87 -0.54 -13.24 -25.15
CA SER A 87 -0.83 -11.82 -25.03
C SER A 87 0.09 -11.23 -23.96
N ASP A 88 0.79 -10.15 -24.28
CA ASP A 88 1.58 -9.39 -23.32
C ASP A 88 0.74 -9.02 -22.11
N LEU A 89 1.26 -9.33 -20.91
CA LEU A 89 0.59 -9.00 -19.67
C LEU A 89 0.56 -7.47 -19.50
N PRO A 90 -0.61 -6.87 -19.18
CA PRO A 90 -0.68 -5.45 -18.91
C PRO A 90 0.23 -5.10 -17.73
N LEU A 91 0.88 -3.94 -17.80
CA LEU A 91 1.65 -3.42 -16.68
C LEU A 91 0.68 -3.01 -15.55
N VAL A 92 0.71 -3.75 -14.45
CA VAL A 92 -0.09 -3.46 -13.25
C VAL A 92 0.78 -2.79 -12.19
N GLU A 93 0.40 -1.58 -11.80
CA GLU A 93 0.98 -0.85 -10.68
C GLU A 93 0.00 -0.84 -9.51
N VAL A 94 0.48 -1.22 -8.33
CA VAL A 94 -0.29 -1.23 -7.09
C VAL A 94 0.41 -0.32 -6.10
N HIS A 95 -0.30 0.70 -5.62
CA HIS A 95 0.19 1.65 -4.64
C HIS A 95 -0.66 1.55 -3.38
N SER A 96 -0.07 1.70 -2.18
CA SER A 96 -0.88 1.74 -0.95
C SER A 96 -1.35 3.15 -0.59
N LEU A 97 -0.74 4.17 -1.20
CA LEU A 97 -1.10 5.57 -0.97
C LEU A 97 -0.73 6.44 -2.18
N ILE A 98 -1.74 7.01 -2.83
CA ILE A 98 -1.61 8.06 -3.84
C ILE A 98 -2.73 9.08 -3.67
N ASP A 99 -2.58 10.22 -4.34
CA ASP A 99 -3.59 11.27 -4.45
C ASP A 99 -4.75 10.84 -5.37
N SER A 100 -4.44 10.39 -6.58
CA SER A 100 -5.43 9.96 -7.57
C SER A 100 -4.80 8.97 -8.56
N THR A 101 -5.45 7.82 -8.77
CA THR A 101 -5.03 6.83 -9.78
C THR A 101 -5.02 7.42 -11.18
N ASN A 102 -5.99 8.28 -11.47
CA ASN A 102 -6.14 8.91 -12.78
C ASN A 102 -5.06 9.98 -13.01
N ASP A 103 -4.87 10.90 -12.04
CA ASP A 103 -3.85 11.94 -12.16
C ASP A 103 -2.43 11.35 -12.21
N TYR A 104 -2.22 10.24 -11.51
CA TYR A 104 -0.96 9.50 -11.54
C TYR A 104 -0.58 9.04 -12.95
N LEU A 105 -1.53 8.44 -13.69
CA LEU A 105 -1.31 8.01 -15.07
C LEU A 105 -1.22 9.23 -16.02
N MET A 106 -2.06 10.24 -15.81
CA MET A 106 -2.06 11.45 -16.65
C MET A 106 -0.73 12.19 -16.62
N ARG A 107 -0.07 12.28 -15.45
CA ARG A 107 1.26 12.92 -15.31
C ARG A 107 2.38 12.20 -16.08
N ARG A 108 2.16 10.95 -16.49
CA ARG A 108 3.13 10.10 -17.21
C ARG A 108 2.86 10.04 -18.71
N LEU A 109 1.72 10.54 -19.16
CA LEU A 109 1.42 10.62 -20.59
C LEU A 109 2.25 11.71 -21.26
N PRO A 110 2.58 11.54 -22.56
CA PRO A 110 2.26 10.37 -23.38
C PRO A 110 3.32 9.26 -23.37
N ASN A 111 4.56 9.55 -22.94
CA ASN A 111 5.71 8.69 -23.23
C ASN A 111 6.06 7.66 -22.15
N GLN A 112 5.39 7.67 -20.99
CA GLN A 112 5.70 6.80 -19.85
C GLN A 112 4.50 5.93 -19.44
N VAL A 113 3.55 5.72 -20.34
CA VAL A 113 2.39 4.83 -20.14
C VAL A 113 2.28 3.86 -21.31
N LEU A 114 2.07 2.57 -21.01
CA LEU A 114 1.86 1.53 -22.00
C LEU A 114 0.36 1.30 -22.27
N PRO A 115 -0.04 0.91 -23.49
CA PRO A 115 -1.40 0.47 -23.76
C PRO A 115 -1.83 -0.64 -22.79
N GLY A 116 -2.98 -0.47 -22.15
CA GLY A 116 -3.49 -1.43 -21.17
C GLY A 116 -2.84 -1.37 -19.78
N GLN A 117 -1.98 -0.39 -19.49
CA GLN A 117 -1.44 -0.19 -18.14
C GLN A 117 -2.54 0.17 -17.14
N VAL A 118 -2.49 -0.45 -15.96
CA VAL A 118 -3.48 -0.28 -14.89
C VAL A 118 -2.80 0.21 -13.62
N CYS A 119 -3.40 1.22 -12.98
CA CYS A 119 -2.99 1.72 -11.67
C CYS A 119 -4.10 1.45 -10.63
N LEU A 120 -3.74 0.76 -9.55
CA LEU A 120 -4.63 0.45 -8.42
C LEU A 120 -4.05 1.09 -7.15
N ALA A 121 -4.92 1.70 -6.34
CA ALA A 121 -4.58 2.26 -5.04
C ALA A 121 -5.78 2.34 -4.10
#